data_AF-A0A3D4DIJ4-F1
#
_entry.id   AF-A0A3D4DIJ4-F1
#
_cell.length_a   1.000
_cell.length_b   1.000
_cell.length_c   1.000
_cell.angle_alpha   90.00
_cell.angle_beta   90.00
_cell.angle_gamma   90.00
#
_symmetry.space_group_name_H-M   'P 1'
#
loop_
_entity.id
_entity.type
_entity.pdbx_description
1 polymer ?
#
loop_
_entity_poly.entity_id
_entity_poly.type
_entity_poly.pdbx_seq_one_letter_code
_entity_poly.pdbx_strand_id
1 'polypeptide(L)'
;MNNMKKSLKIFAVVLMAMLVVFSVSTFSYAAGSITPGSVIGDMQADTSNINVNGMKGIAGRVLGLLQIVSAILAVVLIAYLGFKMVLGSANEKADVQKQFIPLIIGVTIVFAATSIANLLLGIMSA
;
A
#
# COMPACT_ATOMS: atom_id res chain seq x y z
N MET A 1 -11.40 8.25 29.28
CA MET A 1 -12.10 6.95 29.11
C MET A 1 -13.00 6.86 27.84
N ASN A 2 -12.96 7.82 26.90
CA ASN A 2 -13.81 7.78 25.69
C ASN A 2 -13.17 7.05 24.49
N ASN A 3 -11.85 6.97 24.41
CA ASN A 3 -11.14 6.41 23.25
C ASN A 3 -11.21 4.87 23.18
N MET A 4 -11.21 4.19 24.34
CA MET A 4 -11.34 2.73 24.41
C MET A 4 -12.72 2.25 23.95
N LYS A 5 -13.79 3.01 24.26
CA LYS A 5 -15.15 2.72 23.78
C LYS A 5 -15.30 2.95 22.28
N LYS A 6 -14.62 3.94 21.69
CA LYS A 6 -14.60 4.17 20.24
C LYS A 6 -13.81 3.08 19.51
N SER A 7 -12.62 2.73 20.01
CA SER A 7 -11.80 1.65 19.45
C SER A 7 -12.51 0.29 19.52
N LEU A 8 -13.21 -0.01 20.63
CA LEU A 8 -13.98 -1.25 20.78
C LEU A 8 -15.18 -1.31 19.82
N LYS A 9 -15.85 -0.18 19.57
CA LYS A 9 -16.92 -0.10 18.57
C LYS A 9 -16.40 -0.31 17.15
N ILE A 10 -15.26 0.29 16.80
CA ILE A 10 -14.61 0.05 15.49
C ILE A 10 -14.24 -1.44 15.33
N PHE A 11 -13.64 -2.04 16.35
CA PHE A 11 -13.25 -3.45 16.33
C PHE A 11 -14.47 -4.37 16.17
N ALA A 12 -15.55 -4.11 16.90
CA ALA A 12 -16.79 -4.87 16.80
C ALA A 12 -17.44 -4.76 15.40
N VAL A 13 -17.41 -3.58 14.78
CA VAL A 13 -17.95 -3.37 13.43
C VAL A 13 -17.13 -4.13 12.38
N VAL A 14 -15.79 -4.08 12.48
CA VAL A 14 -14.90 -4.82 11.56
C VAL A 14 -15.09 -6.34 11.70
N LEU A 15 -15.23 -6.84 12.93
CA LEU A 15 -15.48 -8.26 13.19
C LEU A 15 -16.82 -8.72 12.60
N MET A 16 -17.87 -7.90 12.74
CA MET A 16 -19.20 -8.20 12.19
C MET A 16 -19.18 -8.19 10.65
N ALA A 17 -18.44 -7.26 10.03
CA ALA A 17 -18.25 -7.24 8.58
C ALA A 17 -17.54 -8.50 8.06
N MET A 18 -16.50 -8.98 8.76
CA MET A 18 -15.84 -10.24 8.39
C MET A 18 -16.79 -11.44 8.47
N LEU A 19 -17.61 -11.54 9.52
CA LEU A 19 -18.57 -12.64 9.65
C LEU A 19 -19.63 -12.66 8.55
N VAL A 20 -20.07 -11.49 8.08
CA VAL A 20 -21.01 -11.38 6.96
C VAL A 20 -20.38 -11.86 5.65
N VAL A 21 -19.12 -11.49 5.38
CA VAL A 21 -18.38 -11.96 4.19
C VAL A 21 -18.20 -13.48 4.18
N PHE A 22 -17.91 -14.08 5.35
CA PHE A 22 -17.81 -15.55 5.45
C PHE A 22 -19.15 -16.27 5.40
N SER A 23 -20.28 -15.59 5.65
CA SER A 23 -21.61 -16.21 5.59
C SER A 23 -22.17 -16.27 4.16
N VAL A 24 -21.71 -15.40 3.24
CA VAL A 24 -22.12 -15.40 1.83
C VAL A 24 -21.24 -16.26 0.92
N SER A 25 -20.14 -16.82 1.41
CA SER A 25 -19.37 -17.81 0.65
C SER A 25 -20.15 -19.11 0.56
N THR A 26 -20.87 -19.31 -0.55
CA THR A 26 -21.49 -20.58 -0.90
C THR A 26 -20.40 -21.59 -1.24
N PHE A 27 -20.31 -22.67 -0.47
CA PHE A 27 -19.46 -23.80 -0.84
C PHE A 27 -20.08 -24.47 -2.08
N SER A 28 -19.45 -24.29 -3.24
CA SER A 28 -19.84 -24.96 -4.48
C SER A 28 -19.37 -26.42 -4.40
N TYR A 29 -20.32 -27.34 -4.19
CA TYR A 29 -20.06 -28.77 -4.32
C TYR A 29 -20.17 -29.15 -5.79
N ALA A 30 -19.04 -29.28 -6.47
CA ALA A 30 -19.00 -29.78 -7.83
C ALA A 30 -19.41 -31.26 -7.88
N ALA A 31 -20.50 -31.55 -8.58
CA ALA A 31 -20.89 -32.91 -8.92
C ALA A 31 -20.01 -33.39 -10.09
N GLY A 32 -19.02 -34.22 -9.77
CA GLY A 32 -18.13 -34.82 -10.76
C GLY A 32 -16.67 -34.45 -10.54
N SER A 33 -15.79 -35.35 -10.95
CA SER A 33 -14.34 -35.35 -10.76
C SER A 33 -13.67 -34.11 -11.38
N ILE A 34 -13.78 -32.97 -10.71
CA ILE A 34 -13.03 -31.75 -11.00
C ILE A 34 -11.69 -31.87 -10.30
N THR A 35 -10.66 -32.26 -11.05
CA THR A 35 -9.26 -32.16 -10.61
C THR A 35 -8.80 -30.70 -10.65
N PRO A 36 -7.93 -30.24 -9.74
CA PRO A 36 -7.41 -28.87 -9.74
C PRO A 36 -6.82 -28.43 -11.10
N GLY A 37 -6.25 -29.36 -11.87
CA GLY A 37 -5.66 -29.09 -13.17
C GLY A 37 -6.66 -28.67 -14.27
N SER A 38 -7.91 -29.13 -14.21
CA SER A 38 -8.93 -28.77 -15.21
C SER A 38 -9.66 -27.46 -14.90
N VAL A 39 -9.65 -27.00 -13.66
CA VAL A 39 -10.14 -25.66 -13.29
C VAL A 39 -9.08 -24.61 -13.56
N ILE A 40 -7.81 -24.91 -13.30
CA ILE A 40 -6.70 -23.96 -13.46
C ILE A 40 -6.26 -23.85 -14.91
N GLY A 41 -6.36 -24.93 -15.71
CA GLY A 41 -5.98 -24.94 -17.12
C GLY A 41 -6.89 -24.09 -18.04
N ASP A 42 -8.15 -23.89 -17.66
CA ASP A 42 -9.13 -23.13 -18.46
C ASP A 42 -9.41 -21.72 -17.92
N MET A 43 -8.79 -21.36 -16.78
CA MET A 43 -8.72 -19.98 -16.28
C MET A 43 -7.57 -19.22 -16.96
N GLN A 44 -7.56 -19.15 -18.28
CA GLN A 44 -6.72 -18.17 -18.97
C GLN A 44 -7.44 -16.83 -18.99
N ALA A 45 -6.88 -15.84 -18.32
CA ALA A 45 -7.33 -14.46 -18.47
C ALA A 45 -7.23 -14.06 -19.95
N ASP A 46 -8.36 -13.74 -20.59
CA ASP A 46 -8.38 -13.23 -21.96
C ASP A 46 -7.60 -11.92 -22.02
N THR A 47 -6.33 -12.03 -22.43
CA THR A 47 -5.36 -10.93 -22.52
C THR A 47 -5.25 -10.43 -23.97
N SER A 48 -6.07 -10.97 -24.89
CA SER A 48 -5.94 -10.81 -26.34
C SER A 48 -6.05 -9.36 -26.83
N ASN A 49 -6.53 -8.44 -25.99
CA ASN A 49 -6.69 -7.02 -26.29
C ASN A 49 -6.01 -6.08 -25.28
N ILE A 50 -5.19 -6.59 -24.35
CA ILE A 50 -4.50 -5.73 -23.38
C ILE A 50 -3.18 -5.25 -23.96
N ASN A 51 -3.09 -3.95 -24.25
CA ASN A 51 -1.84 -3.31 -24.68
C ASN A 51 -0.90 -3.14 -23.46
N VAL A 52 -0.25 -4.24 -23.08
CA VAL A 52 0.69 -4.34 -21.95
C VAL A 52 1.83 -3.31 -22.04
N ASN A 53 2.26 -2.97 -23.25
CA ASN A 53 3.35 -2.02 -23.49
C ASN A 53 2.94 -0.55 -23.23
N GLY A 54 1.74 -0.16 -23.66
CA GLY A 54 1.20 1.18 -23.39
C GLY A 54 0.92 1.40 -21.90
N MET A 55 0.36 0.39 -21.23
CA MET A 55 0.08 0.44 -19.79
C MET A 55 1.38 0.52 -18.97
N LYS A 56 2.41 -0.26 -19.34
CA LYS A 56 3.72 -0.23 -18.68
C LYS A 56 4.42 1.12 -18.85
N GLY A 57 4.34 1.74 -20.02
CA GLY A 57 4.92 3.06 -20.28
C GLY A 57 4.28 4.16 -19.42
N ILE A 58 2.96 4.14 -19.28
CA ILE A 58 2.22 5.10 -18.44
C ILE A 58 2.52 4.84 -16.96
N ALA A 59 2.47 3.58 -16.52
CA ALA A 59 2.73 3.21 -15.12
C ALA A 59 4.16 3.56 -14.70
N GLY A 60 5.17 3.25 -15.51
CA GLY A 60 6.56 3.61 -15.24
C GLY A 60 6.78 5.13 -15.16
N ARG A 61 6.11 5.91 -16.02
CA ARG A 61 6.20 7.38 -16.00
C ARG A 61 5.52 7.97 -14.76
N VAL A 62 4.36 7.45 -14.36
CA VAL A 62 3.65 7.89 -13.14
C VAL A 62 4.46 7.56 -11.88
N LEU A 63 4.99 6.34 -11.78
CA LEU A 63 5.84 5.93 -10.65
C LEU A 63 7.12 6.76 -10.57
N GLY A 64 7.78 7.01 -11.70
CA GLY A 64 8.99 7.85 -11.76
C GLY A 64 8.73 9.29 -11.32
N LEU A 65 7.63 9.90 -11.78
CA LEU A 65 7.23 11.24 -11.35
C LEU A 65 6.91 11.29 -9.85
N LEU A 66 6.19 10.28 -9.33
CA LEU A 66 5.86 10.20 -7.91
C LEU A 66 7.12 10.07 -7.05
N GLN A 67 8.12 9.31 -7.50
CA GLN A 67 9.39 9.15 -6.80
C GLN A 67 10.20 10.45 -6.74
N ILE A 68 10.23 11.19 -7.85
CA ILE A 68 10.94 12.49 -7.91
C ILE A 68 10.25 13.53 -7.00
N VAL A 69 8.93 13.65 -7.10
CA VAL A 69 8.16 14.62 -6.28
C VAL A 69 8.26 14.27 -4.79
N SER A 70 8.14 12.99 -4.43
CA SER A 70 8.28 12.55 -3.05
C SER A 70 9.69 12.74 -2.49
N ALA A 71 10.73 12.52 -3.30
CA ALA A 71 12.12 12.77 -2.90
C ALA A 71 12.34 14.25 -2.58
N ILE A 72 11.85 15.17 -3.42
CA ILE A 72 11.96 16.62 -3.17
C ILE A 72 11.21 17.00 -1.89
N LEU A 73 9.97 16.54 -1.72
CA LEU A 73 9.18 16.80 -0.51
C LEU A 73 9.85 16.27 0.76
N ALA A 74 10.43 15.07 0.70
CA ALA A 74 11.15 14.48 1.82
C ALA A 74 12.34 15.36 2.23
N VAL A 75 13.14 15.82 1.26
CA VAL A 75 14.31 16.69 1.53
C VAL A 75 13.86 18.00 2.19
N VAL A 76 12.80 18.64 1.69
CA VAL A 76 12.28 19.89 2.25
C VAL A 76 11.77 19.71 3.68
N LEU A 77 11.00 18.65 3.95
CA LEU A 77 10.46 18.36 5.28
C LEU A 77 11.57 18.01 6.28
N ILE A 78 12.56 17.22 5.86
CA ILE A 78 13.74 16.89 6.68
C ILE A 78 14.54 18.17 6.98
N ALA A 79 14.76 19.04 6.00
CA ALA A 79 15.46 20.31 6.21
C ALA A 79 14.70 21.19 7.20
N TYR A 80 13.38 21.35 7.03
CA TYR A 80 12.54 22.13 7.93
C TYR A 80 12.60 21.62 9.39
N LEU A 81 12.39 20.32 9.58
CA LEU A 81 12.46 19.70 10.90
C LEU A 81 13.88 19.72 11.47
N GLY A 82 14.90 19.54 10.63
CA GLY A 82 16.31 19.61 11.00
C GLY A 82 16.69 21.00 11.53
N PHE A 83 16.33 22.06 10.80
CA PHE A 83 16.53 23.43 11.27
C PHE A 83 15.79 23.71 12.57
N LYS A 84 14.52 23.29 12.68
CA LYS A 84 13.74 23.42 13.91
C LYS A 84 14.35 22.66 15.09
N MET A 85 15.00 21.52 14.82
CA MET A 85 15.72 20.74 15.82
C MET A 85 17.00 21.43 16.28
N VAL A 86 17.72 22.14 15.40
CA VAL A 86 18.96 22.86 15.75
C VAL A 86 18.65 24.15 16.52
N LEU A 87 17.68 24.93 16.04
CA LEU A 87 17.36 26.26 16.58
C LEU A 87 16.35 26.25 17.75
N GLY A 88 15.57 25.18 17.89
CA GLY A 88 14.52 25.09 18.91
C GLY A 88 15.07 24.99 20.33
N SER A 89 14.30 25.51 21.29
CA SER A 89 14.56 25.33 22.72
C SER A 89 14.43 23.86 23.14
N ALA A 90 14.94 23.46 24.31
CA ALA A 90 14.92 22.07 24.80
C ALA A 90 13.52 21.40 24.69
N ASN A 91 12.45 22.17 24.94
CA ASN A 91 11.08 21.70 24.83
C ASN A 91 10.63 21.48 23.37
N GLU A 92 11.06 22.34 22.45
CA GLU A 92 10.76 22.20 21.02
C GLU A 92 11.58 21.10 20.36
N LYS A 93 12.84 20.92 20.78
CA LYS A 93 13.70 19.82 20.30
C LYS A 93 13.05 18.45 20.57
N ALA A 94 12.45 18.27 21.74
CA ALA A 94 11.77 17.02 22.11
C ALA A 94 10.53 16.75 21.26
N ASP A 95 9.81 17.79 20.86
CA ASP A 95 8.59 17.64 20.05
C ASP A 95 8.92 17.39 18.57
N VAL A 96 9.98 18.03 18.07
CA VAL A 96 10.51 17.79 16.73
C VAL A 96 11.04 16.35 16.61
N GLN A 97 11.71 15.81 17.63
CA GLN A 97 12.11 14.39 17.67
C GLN A 97 10.95 13.42 17.50
N LYS A 98 9.78 13.72 18.11
CA LYS A 98 8.58 12.90 17.94
C LYS A 98 8.01 12.97 16.53
N GLN A 99 8.12 14.12 15.85
CA GLN A 99 7.71 14.27 14.45
C GLN A 99 8.66 13.60 13.46
N PHE A 100 9.92 13.34 13.81
CA PHE A 100 10.85 12.62 12.93
C PHE A 100 10.44 11.17 12.70
N ILE A 101 9.85 10.49 13.70
CA ILE A 101 9.43 9.09 13.57
C ILE A 101 8.38 8.89 12.45
N PRO A 102 7.23 9.60 12.45
CA PRO A 102 6.25 9.46 11.37
C PRO A 102 6.80 9.92 10.02
N LEU A 103 7.71 10.90 9.97
CA LEU A 103 8.36 11.32 8.73
C LEU A 103 9.18 10.19 8.11
N ILE A 104 10.07 9.55 8.88
CA ILE A 104 10.91 8.44 8.41
C ILE A 104 10.04 7.27 7.93
N ILE A 105 8.97 6.95 8.68
CA ILE A 105 8.02 5.91 8.28
C ILE A 105 7.35 6.27 6.95
N GLY A 106 6.89 7.51 6.79
CA GLY A 106 6.24 7.98 5.56
C GLY A 106 7.16 7.89 4.34
N VAL A 107 8.40 8.36 4.45
CA VAL A 107 9.39 8.28 3.36
C VAL A 107 9.67 6.82 3.01
N THR A 108 9.87 5.96 4.01
CA THR A 108 10.16 4.54 3.80
C THR A 108 9.02 3.83 3.05
N ILE A 109 7.76 4.11 3.40
CA ILE A 109 6.60 3.51 2.74
C ILE A 109 6.51 3.93 1.28
N VAL A 110 6.73 5.21 0.96
CA VAL A 110 6.66 5.71 -0.42
C VAL A 110 7.75 5.06 -1.29
N PHE A 111 8.97 4.95 -0.76
CA PHE A 111 10.06 4.27 -1.45
C PHE A 111 9.80 2.77 -1.62
N ALA A 112 9.30 2.09 -0.58
CA ALA A 112 8.97 0.68 -0.63
C ALA A 112 7.87 0.39 -1.66
N ALA A 113 6.78 1.18 -1.65
CA ALA A 113 5.68 1.04 -2.60
C ALA A 113 6.15 1.23 -4.06
N THR A 114 7.00 2.24 -4.30
CA THR A 114 7.55 2.51 -5.64
C THR A 114 8.47 1.38 -6.11
N SER A 115 9.34 0.86 -5.23
CA SER A 115 10.19 -0.29 -5.54
C SER A 115 9.40 -1.56 -5.84
N ILE A 116 8.35 -1.85 -5.06
CA ILE A 116 7.47 -3.00 -5.31
C ILE A 116 6.75 -2.83 -6.64
N ALA A 117 6.20 -1.64 -6.93
CA ALA A 117 5.53 -1.38 -8.19
C ALA A 117 6.47 -1.54 -9.40
N ASN A 118 7.72 -1.08 -9.28
CA ASN A 118 8.74 -1.26 -10.31
C ASN A 118 9.13 -2.74 -10.49
N LEU A 119 9.23 -3.51 -9.40
CA LEU A 119 9.48 -4.95 -9.44
C LEU A 119 8.34 -5.68 -10.15
N LEU A 120 7.09 -5.35 -9.80
CA LEU A 120 5.89 -5.92 -10.42
C LEU A 120 5.80 -5.59 -11.92
N LEU A 121 6.11 -4.35 -12.31
CA LEU A 121 6.21 -3.97 -13.73
C LEU A 121 7.36 -4.66 -14.46
N GLY A 122 8.45 -4.96 -13.76
CA GLY A 122 9.58 -5.73 -14.28
C GLY A 122 9.18 -7.17 -14.61
N ILE A 123 8.58 -7.88 -13.65
CA ILE A 123 8.15 -9.27 -13.84
C ILE A 123 6.99 -9.41 -14.83
N MET A 124 6.08 -8.44 -14.91
CA MET A 124 4.96 -8.47 -15.87
C MET A 124 5.41 -8.25 -17.32
N SER A 125 6.64 -7.77 -17.50
CA SER A 125 7.23 -7.56 -18.83
C SER A 125 8.22 -8.62 -19.26
N ALA A 126 8.50 -9.60 -18.40
CA ALA A 126 9.29 -10.79 -18.70
C ALA A 126 8.36 -11.95 -19.07
#